data_AF-A0A969ERK4-F1
#
_entry.id   AF-A0A969ERK4-F1
#
_cell.length_a   1.000
_cell.length_b   1.000
_cell.length_c   1.000
_cell.angle_alpha   90.00
_cell.angle_beta   90.00
_cell.angle_gamma   90.00
#
_symmetry.space_group_name_H-M   'P 1'
#
loop_
_entity.id
_entity.type
_entity.pdbx_description
1 polymer ?
#
loop_
_entity_poly.entity_id
_entity_poly.type
_entity_poly.pdbx_seq_one_letter_code
_entity_poly.pdbx_strand_id
1 'polypeptide(L)'
;MKRTVAVLFSFVIFASAGATAQQSSSLVANAQTEKALDRSVLPIPEPRRPTYTELDVRNATPPPHFEVKAPEDAPNVLVVLVDDLGFAGTSPFGGPVGTPTFEQIANEGLHFNNFHTTAVCSPTRTALKSGRNHHVNNMGSIIETGTAFPGNTGQIPNDVAPLAEMLRLNGYSTGAFGKWHELAAWEASVSGPFDRWPTHQGFDKFYGFLGGETNQWAPFIYDGVHPVELPEDPNYHFLTDMTNQAAAWIKYQKALTPEKPFFVYFAPG
;
A
#
# COMPACT_ATOMS: atom_id res chain seq x y z
N MET A 1 -46.74 23.75 29.28
CA MET A 1 -45.68 23.64 30.31
C MET A 1 -44.33 23.75 29.60
N LYS A 2 -43.82 24.98 29.43
CA LYS A 2 -42.56 25.27 28.73
C LYS A 2 -41.43 25.20 29.75
N ARG A 3 -40.37 24.42 29.49
CA ARG A 3 -39.12 24.48 30.26
C ARG A 3 -37.94 24.72 29.32
N THR A 4 -37.37 25.89 29.56
CA THR A 4 -36.10 26.46 29.10
C THR A 4 -34.93 25.54 29.43
N VAL A 5 -33.97 25.41 28.51
CA VAL A 5 -32.60 24.98 28.82
C VAL A 5 -31.68 26.11 28.34
N ALA A 6 -30.94 26.70 29.27
CA ALA A 6 -29.98 27.75 29.04
C ALA A 6 -28.59 27.15 28.80
N VAL A 7 -27.89 27.68 27.80
CA VAL A 7 -26.51 27.36 27.45
C VAL A 7 -25.58 28.29 28.24
N LEU A 8 -24.58 27.73 28.93
CA LEU A 8 -23.53 28.50 29.62
C LEU A 8 -22.20 28.32 28.88
N PHE A 9 -21.70 29.38 28.26
CA PHE A 9 -20.33 29.46 27.74
C PHE A 9 -19.40 29.98 28.84
N SER A 10 -18.30 29.27 29.11
CA SER A 10 -17.25 29.72 30.03
C SER A 10 -16.05 30.22 29.22
N PHE A 11 -15.72 31.50 29.37
CA PHE A 11 -14.49 32.12 28.87
C PHE A 11 -13.45 32.10 30.00
N VAL A 12 -12.28 31.53 29.74
CA VAL A 12 -11.12 31.61 30.64
C VAL A 12 -10.17 32.68 30.12
N ILE A 13 -9.94 33.70 30.94
CA ILE A 13 -8.95 34.76 30.77
C ILE A 13 -7.66 34.28 31.44
N PHE A 14 -6.53 34.25 30.72
CA PHE A 14 -5.20 34.10 31.33
C PHE A 14 -4.49 35.46 31.37
N ALA A 15 -4.16 35.89 32.59
CA ALA A 15 -3.33 37.04 32.88
C ALA A 15 -1.85 36.62 33.00
N SER A 16 -0.98 37.56 32.64
CA SER A 16 0.48 37.50 32.57
C SER A 16 1.18 37.29 33.91
N ALA A 17 2.29 36.55 33.92
CA ALA A 17 3.37 36.72 34.88
C ALA A 17 4.73 36.48 34.18
N GLY A 18 5.60 37.49 34.23
CA GLY A 18 6.98 37.38 33.78
C GLY A 18 7.83 36.60 34.78
N ALA A 19 8.75 35.79 34.26
CA ALA A 19 9.82 35.16 35.02
C ALA A 19 11.11 35.21 34.20
N THR A 20 12.09 35.96 34.71
CA THR A 20 13.48 35.93 34.31
C THR A 20 14.18 34.76 35.01
N ALA A 21 14.78 33.83 34.27
CA ALA A 21 15.76 32.89 34.82
C ALA A 21 16.72 32.33 33.76
N GLN A 22 18.01 32.60 34.01
CA GLN A 22 19.21 31.80 33.73
C GLN A 22 19.50 31.27 32.31
N GLN A 23 20.49 31.91 31.70
CA GLN A 23 21.41 31.28 30.74
C GLN A 23 22.04 30.03 31.37
N SER A 24 21.72 28.88 30.79
CA SER A 24 22.45 27.63 30.97
C SER A 24 23.09 27.26 29.63
N SER A 25 24.42 27.31 29.60
CA SER A 25 25.25 26.82 28.51
C SER A 25 25.07 25.31 28.35
N SER A 26 24.39 24.90 27.29
CA SER A 26 24.37 23.51 26.82
C SER A 26 24.71 23.44 25.34
N LEU A 27 25.93 22.97 25.11
CA LEU A 27 26.37 22.07 24.04
C LEU A 27 25.70 22.25 22.67
N VAL A 28 26.49 22.83 21.76
CA VAL A 28 26.50 22.64 20.30
C VAL A 28 25.44 21.66 19.82
N ALA A 29 24.25 22.19 19.55
CA ALA A 29 23.28 21.51 18.72
C ALA A 29 23.97 21.24 17.38
N ASN A 30 24.14 19.96 17.05
CA ASN A 30 24.61 19.52 15.76
C ASN A 30 23.50 19.84 14.75
N ALA A 31 23.42 21.11 14.36
CA ALA A 31 22.53 21.62 13.34
C ALA A 31 23.06 21.23 11.97
N GLN A 32 23.09 19.92 11.69
CA GLN A 32 22.77 19.47 10.36
C GLN A 32 21.25 19.41 10.32
N THR A 33 20.63 20.51 9.92
CA THR A 33 19.33 20.47 9.28
C THR A 33 19.39 19.31 8.28
N GLU A 34 18.61 18.26 8.53
CA GLU A 34 18.48 17.13 7.60
C GLU A 34 18.18 17.72 6.23
N LYS A 35 19.17 17.72 5.35
CA LYS A 35 18.95 18.10 3.97
C LYS A 35 17.95 17.08 3.45
N ALA A 36 16.73 17.51 3.18
CA ALA A 36 15.66 16.64 2.72
C ALA A 36 16.21 15.73 1.61
N LEU A 37 16.04 14.42 1.78
CA LEU A 37 16.54 13.43 0.82
C LEU A 37 15.97 13.75 -0.57
N ASP A 38 16.83 13.73 -1.59
CA ASP A 38 16.38 13.86 -2.98
C ASP A 38 15.67 12.55 -3.38
N ARG A 39 14.38 12.65 -3.67
CA ARG A 39 13.49 11.55 -4.05
C ARG A 39 13.12 11.57 -5.54
N SER A 40 13.79 12.41 -6.34
CA SER A 40 13.52 12.51 -7.78
C SER A 40 13.98 11.29 -8.57
N VAL A 41 14.93 10.52 -8.03
CA VAL A 41 15.43 9.26 -8.58
C VAL A 41 15.45 8.22 -7.46
N LEU A 42 14.89 7.05 -7.74
CA LEU A 42 14.86 5.90 -6.82
C LEU A 42 15.64 4.72 -7.43
N PRO A 43 16.27 3.85 -6.62
CA PRO A 43 16.43 3.95 -5.18
C PRO A 43 17.36 5.10 -4.75
N ILE A 44 17.14 5.64 -3.54
CA ILE A 44 18.00 6.69 -2.98
C ILE A 44 19.40 6.09 -2.73
N PRO A 45 20.47 6.68 -3.29
CA PRO A 45 21.81 6.11 -3.16
C PRO A 45 22.31 6.17 -1.72
N GLU A 46 22.99 5.11 -1.28
CA GLU A 46 23.63 5.08 0.04
C GLU A 46 24.70 6.18 0.16
N PRO A 47 24.88 6.76 1.36
CA PRO A 47 25.98 7.67 1.65
C PRO A 47 27.32 6.99 1.38
N ARG A 48 28.30 7.77 0.93
CA ARG A 48 29.66 7.27 0.72
C ARG A 48 30.22 6.73 2.05
N ARG A 49 30.68 5.48 2.03
CA ARG A 49 31.29 4.83 3.20
C ARG A 49 32.50 5.64 3.70
N PRO A 50 32.59 5.91 5.01
CA PRO A 50 33.75 6.58 5.57
C PRO A 50 35.00 5.68 5.46
N THR A 51 36.17 6.32 5.38
CA THR A 51 37.46 5.62 5.45
C THR A 51 37.93 5.61 6.89
N TYR A 52 38.40 4.47 7.38
CA TYR A 52 38.89 4.30 8.74
C TYR A 52 40.41 4.18 8.74
N THR A 53 41.06 4.90 9.66
CA THR A 53 42.50 4.80 9.92
C THR A 53 42.81 4.05 11.21
N GLU A 54 41.82 3.88 12.08
CA GLU A 54 41.93 3.04 13.28
C GLU A 54 41.95 1.56 12.87
N LEU A 55 42.93 0.82 13.39
CA LEU A 55 43.17 -0.59 13.04
C LEU A 55 42.48 -1.55 14.02
N ASP A 56 42.28 -1.12 15.28
CA ASP A 56 41.55 -1.90 16.27
C ASP A 56 40.06 -1.55 16.21
N VAL A 57 39.24 -2.51 15.75
CA VAL A 57 37.78 -2.34 15.62
C VAL A 57 37.10 -1.94 16.94
N ARG A 58 37.71 -2.27 18.10
CA ARG A 58 37.17 -1.91 19.41
C ARG A 58 37.26 -0.41 19.70
N ASN A 59 38.14 0.29 18.98
CA ASN A 59 38.36 1.73 19.09
C ASN A 59 37.75 2.50 17.91
N ALA A 60 37.20 1.81 16.91
CA ALA A 60 36.57 2.43 15.76
C ALA A 60 35.08 2.69 16.00
N THR A 61 34.58 3.85 15.56
CA THR A 61 33.16 4.18 15.62
C THR A 61 32.45 3.72 14.34
N PRO A 62 31.46 2.80 14.41
CA PRO A 62 30.72 2.38 13.22
C PRO A 62 29.90 3.54 12.64
N PRO A 63 29.65 3.56 11.32
CA PRO A 63 28.79 4.58 10.74
C PRO A 63 27.34 4.32 11.16
N PRO A 64 26.48 5.35 11.19
CA PRO A 64 25.04 5.14 11.42
C PRO A 64 24.46 4.25 10.31
N HIS A 65 23.46 3.44 10.67
CA HIS A 65 22.68 2.68 9.70
C HIS A 65 21.94 3.66 8.77
N PHE A 66 22.16 3.52 7.46
CA PHE A 66 21.41 4.30 6.48
C PHE A 66 20.06 3.64 6.25
N GLU A 67 18.99 4.39 6.51
CA GLU A 67 17.62 3.95 6.30
C GLU A 67 16.83 5.05 5.61
N VAL A 68 16.12 4.72 4.53
CA VAL A 68 15.15 5.61 3.91
C VAL A 68 13.85 5.51 4.67
N LYS A 69 13.51 6.57 5.41
CA LYS A 69 12.22 6.70 6.09
C LYS A 69 11.21 7.43 5.20
N ALA A 70 9.93 7.17 5.42
CA ALA A 70 8.87 7.99 4.83
C ALA A 70 8.98 9.45 5.33
N PRO A 71 8.51 10.44 4.55
CA PRO A 71 8.39 11.81 5.03
C PRO A 71 7.59 11.89 6.35
N GLU A 72 7.83 12.93 7.14
CA GLU A 72 6.97 13.23 8.29
C GLU A 72 5.51 13.34 7.85
N ASP A 73 4.60 12.85 8.69
CA ASP A 73 3.16 12.81 8.46
C ASP A 73 2.70 12.04 7.21
N ALA A 74 3.57 11.21 6.62
CA ALA A 74 3.20 10.35 5.51
C ALA A 74 2.02 9.42 5.88
N PRO A 75 0.90 9.45 5.12
CA PRO A 75 -0.31 8.73 5.51
C PRO A 75 -0.16 7.23 5.24
N ASN A 76 -0.90 6.42 5.98
CA ASN A 76 -1.20 5.06 5.54
C ASN A 76 -2.20 5.12 4.38
N VAL A 77 -2.02 4.26 3.39
CA VAL A 77 -2.87 4.20 2.19
C VAL A 77 -3.46 2.80 2.07
N LEU A 78 -4.78 2.70 2.01
CA LEU A 78 -5.51 1.47 1.75
C LEU A 78 -6.36 1.63 0.49
N VAL A 79 -6.09 0.79 -0.51
CA VAL A 79 -6.89 0.69 -1.72
C VAL A 79 -7.73 -0.57 -1.63
N VAL A 80 -9.06 -0.44 -1.70
CA VAL A 80 -10.00 -1.56 -1.80
C VAL A 80 -10.56 -1.58 -3.23
N LEU A 81 -10.13 -2.54 -4.05
CA LEU A 81 -10.59 -2.69 -5.43
C LEU A 81 -11.60 -3.84 -5.54
N VAL A 82 -12.89 -3.49 -5.53
CA VAL A 82 -13.99 -4.45 -5.71
C VAL A 82 -14.10 -4.83 -7.19
N ASP A 83 -14.26 -6.12 -7.46
CA ASP A 83 -14.35 -6.66 -8.82
C ASP A 83 -15.79 -6.69 -9.33
N ASP A 84 -15.99 -6.43 -10.62
CA ASP A 84 -17.29 -6.46 -11.32
C ASP A 84 -18.44 -5.68 -10.66
N LEU A 85 -18.11 -4.65 -9.88
CA LEU A 85 -19.10 -3.79 -9.25
C LEU A 85 -19.66 -2.76 -10.24
N GLY A 86 -20.88 -2.97 -10.70
CA GLY A 86 -21.60 -2.00 -11.54
C GLY A 86 -21.86 -0.68 -10.81
N PHE A 87 -21.76 0.45 -11.53
CA PHE A 87 -21.93 1.80 -10.98
C PHE A 87 -23.24 1.98 -10.18
N ALA A 88 -24.34 1.43 -10.68
CA ALA A 88 -25.65 1.50 -10.04
C ALA A 88 -25.94 0.30 -9.11
N GLY A 89 -24.92 -0.43 -8.66
CA GLY A 89 -25.08 -1.59 -7.79
C GLY A 89 -25.33 -1.21 -6.32
N THR A 90 -24.62 -0.21 -5.82
CA THR A 90 -24.53 0.11 -4.39
C THR A 90 -25.35 1.33 -3.99
N SER A 91 -25.87 1.34 -2.77
CA SER A 91 -26.74 2.41 -2.28
C SER A 91 -26.15 3.84 -2.29
N PRO A 92 -24.82 4.09 -2.14
CA PRO A 92 -24.25 5.44 -2.29
C PRO A 92 -24.49 6.09 -3.66
N PHE A 93 -24.69 5.29 -4.71
CA PHE A 93 -24.97 5.74 -6.07
C PHE A 93 -26.44 5.51 -6.48
N GLY A 94 -27.33 5.29 -5.50
CA GLY A 94 -28.76 5.04 -5.72
C GLY A 94 -29.08 3.60 -6.15
N GLY A 95 -28.13 2.67 -5.99
CA GLY A 95 -28.32 1.26 -6.32
C GLY A 95 -29.22 0.51 -5.32
N PRO A 96 -29.75 -0.66 -5.72
CA PRO A 96 -30.70 -1.42 -4.90
C PRO A 96 -30.04 -2.24 -3.78
N VAL A 97 -28.72 -2.47 -3.82
CA VAL A 97 -28.01 -3.24 -2.79
C VAL A 97 -27.66 -2.30 -1.64
N GLY A 98 -28.23 -2.58 -0.47
CA GLY A 98 -27.89 -1.86 0.76
C GLY A 98 -26.45 -2.13 1.18
N THR A 99 -25.61 -1.10 1.17
CA THR A 99 -24.19 -1.17 1.52
C THR A 99 -23.84 -0.15 2.61
N PRO A 100 -24.25 -0.37 3.87
CA PRO A 100 -24.15 0.63 4.94
C PRO A 100 -22.70 1.06 5.22
N THR A 101 -21.73 0.15 5.10
CA THR A 101 -20.30 0.50 5.25
C THR A 101 -19.81 1.39 4.11
N PHE A 102 -20.27 1.18 2.87
CA PHE A 102 -19.91 2.05 1.76
C PHE A 102 -20.56 3.44 1.89
N GLU A 103 -21.81 3.48 2.38
CA GLU A 103 -22.49 4.75 2.69
C GLU A 103 -21.73 5.55 3.75
N GLN A 104 -21.29 4.90 4.83
CA GLN A 104 -20.52 5.56 5.86
C GLN A 104 -19.24 6.19 5.27
N ILE A 105 -18.45 5.42 4.53
CA ILE A 105 -17.21 5.91 3.90
C ILE A 105 -17.51 7.05 2.92
N ALA A 106 -18.56 6.92 2.10
CA ALA A 106 -18.94 7.93 1.13
C ALA A 106 -19.44 9.24 1.76
N ASN A 107 -20.06 9.17 2.94
CA ASN A 107 -20.56 10.33 3.70
C ASN A 107 -19.47 11.03 4.51
N GLU A 108 -18.44 10.29 4.93
CA GLU A 108 -17.28 10.81 5.68
C GLU A 108 -16.15 11.31 4.74
N GLY A 109 -16.27 11.05 3.43
CA GLY A 109 -15.22 11.33 2.45
C GLY A 109 -15.72 11.95 1.16
N LEU A 110 -14.99 11.67 0.07
CA LEU A 110 -15.33 12.07 -1.29
C LEU A 110 -15.75 10.84 -2.08
N HIS A 111 -16.83 10.96 -2.85
CA HIS A 111 -17.22 9.98 -3.85
C HIS A 111 -17.34 10.65 -5.21
N PHE A 112 -16.94 9.96 -6.27
CA PHE A 112 -16.87 10.50 -7.63
C PHE A 112 -17.95 9.87 -8.50
N ASN A 113 -18.74 10.69 -9.19
CA ASN A 113 -19.72 10.24 -10.19
C ASN A 113 -19.14 10.24 -11.62
N ASN A 114 -17.88 10.63 -11.78
CA ASN A 114 -17.17 10.70 -13.05
C ASN A 114 -15.76 10.08 -12.94
N PHE A 115 -15.70 8.86 -12.42
CA PHE A 115 -14.48 8.05 -12.30
C PHE A 115 -14.51 6.93 -13.34
N HIS A 116 -13.39 6.68 -14.01
CA HIS A 116 -13.30 5.71 -15.09
C HIS A 116 -12.20 4.70 -14.82
N THR A 117 -12.55 3.43 -14.96
CA THR A 117 -11.61 2.32 -15.13
C THR A 117 -11.47 2.00 -16.62
N THR A 118 -10.63 1.02 -16.95
CA THR A 118 -10.71 0.40 -18.28
C THR A 118 -11.92 -0.54 -18.35
N ALA A 119 -12.15 -1.17 -19.50
CA ALA A 119 -13.30 -2.05 -19.71
C ALA A 119 -13.23 -3.40 -18.97
N VAL A 120 -12.03 -3.87 -18.60
CA VAL A 120 -11.83 -5.18 -17.97
C VAL A 120 -10.76 -5.14 -16.87
N CYS A 121 -10.64 -6.23 -16.13
CA CYS A 121 -9.82 -6.42 -14.94
C CYS A 121 -8.33 -6.14 -15.12
N SER A 122 -7.56 -6.95 -15.87
CA SER A 122 -6.10 -6.79 -15.98
C SER A 122 -5.66 -5.37 -16.41
N PRO A 123 -6.25 -4.77 -17.46
CA PRO A 123 -5.89 -3.42 -17.89
C PRO A 123 -6.17 -2.35 -16.82
N THR A 124 -7.29 -2.46 -16.07
CA THR A 124 -7.60 -1.55 -14.95
C THR A 124 -6.57 -1.67 -13.84
N ARG A 125 -6.23 -2.90 -13.46
CA ARG A 125 -5.33 -3.17 -12.32
C ARG A 125 -3.92 -2.69 -12.60
N THR A 126 -3.39 -2.97 -13.81
CA THR A 126 -2.07 -2.44 -14.21
C THR A 126 -2.06 -0.91 -14.26
N ALA A 127 -3.10 -0.28 -14.81
CA ALA A 127 -3.17 1.17 -14.88
C ALA A 127 -3.22 1.81 -13.48
N LEU A 128 -3.98 1.21 -12.56
CA LEU A 128 -4.04 1.64 -11.16
C LEU A 128 -2.69 1.49 -10.45
N LYS A 129 -1.99 0.39 -10.68
CA LYS A 129 -0.71 0.08 -10.00
C LYS A 129 0.51 0.72 -10.63
N SER A 130 0.44 1.28 -11.84
CA SER A 130 1.58 1.97 -12.46
C SER A 130 1.33 3.45 -12.75
N GLY A 131 0.07 3.89 -12.74
CA GLY A 131 -0.31 5.24 -13.20
C GLY A 131 -0.09 5.44 -14.71
N ARG A 132 0.07 4.36 -15.49
CA ARG A 132 0.28 4.41 -16.94
C ARG A 132 -0.92 3.86 -17.70
N ASN A 133 -1.03 4.25 -18.96
CA ASN A 133 -2.00 3.67 -19.87
C ASN A 133 -1.78 2.15 -19.98
N HIS A 134 -2.85 1.37 -19.96
CA HIS A 134 -2.77 -0.09 -19.94
C HIS A 134 -2.08 -0.70 -21.18
N HIS A 135 -2.08 -0.03 -22.34
CA HIS A 135 -1.27 -0.47 -23.48
C HIS A 135 0.24 -0.27 -23.25
N VAL A 136 0.66 0.79 -22.56
CA VAL A 136 2.07 0.96 -22.15
C VAL A 136 2.48 -0.18 -21.19
N ASN A 137 1.55 -0.64 -20.36
CA ASN A 137 1.74 -1.78 -19.48
C ASN A 137 1.67 -3.15 -20.20
N ASN A 138 1.56 -3.19 -21.53
CA ASN A 138 1.30 -4.41 -22.32
C ASN A 138 0.02 -5.17 -21.94
N MET A 139 -0.97 -4.45 -21.41
CA MET A 139 -2.24 -5.00 -20.95
C MET A 139 -3.40 -4.42 -21.76
N GLY A 140 -3.51 -4.82 -23.03
CA GLY A 140 -4.57 -4.36 -23.94
C GLY A 140 -5.91 -5.06 -23.71
N SER A 141 -5.89 -6.25 -23.10
CA SER A 141 -7.04 -7.06 -22.71
C SER A 141 -6.72 -7.81 -21.41
N ILE A 142 -7.55 -8.78 -21.04
CA ILE A 142 -7.23 -9.72 -19.95
C ILE A 142 -5.97 -10.51 -20.28
N ILE A 143 -5.21 -10.91 -19.26
CA ILE A 143 -3.92 -11.57 -19.45
C ILE A 143 -4.02 -12.86 -20.28
N GLU A 144 -5.15 -13.57 -20.17
CA GLU A 144 -5.45 -14.80 -20.86
C GLU A 144 -5.56 -14.62 -22.39
N THR A 145 -5.83 -13.40 -22.86
CA THR A 145 -5.91 -13.04 -24.28
C THR A 145 -4.71 -12.21 -24.75
N GLY A 146 -3.60 -12.28 -24.00
CA GLY A 146 -2.31 -11.73 -24.42
C GLY A 146 -1.85 -12.27 -25.78
N THR A 147 -1.10 -11.45 -26.50
CA THR A 147 -0.60 -11.72 -27.85
C THR A 147 0.93 -11.54 -27.89
N ALA A 148 1.58 -11.81 -29.02
CA ALA A 148 2.98 -11.44 -29.19
C ALA A 148 3.18 -9.95 -29.57
N PHE A 149 2.10 -9.18 -29.77
CA PHE A 149 2.18 -7.81 -30.25
C PHE A 149 2.35 -6.81 -29.09
N PRO A 150 3.21 -5.78 -29.26
CA PRO A 150 3.35 -4.70 -28.30
C PRO A 150 2.00 -4.05 -27.98
N GLY A 151 1.79 -3.71 -26.72
CA GLY A 151 0.53 -3.15 -26.24
C GLY A 151 -0.46 -4.17 -25.71
N ASN A 152 -0.21 -5.46 -25.89
CA ASN A 152 -1.03 -6.55 -25.35
C ASN A 152 -0.22 -7.85 -25.19
N THR A 153 1.02 -7.81 -24.68
CA THR A 153 1.80 -9.04 -24.46
C THR A 153 1.50 -9.76 -23.16
N GLY A 154 0.83 -9.09 -22.23
CA GLY A 154 0.65 -9.56 -20.86
C GLY A 154 1.91 -9.48 -19.98
N GLN A 155 3.05 -9.07 -20.54
CA GLN A 155 4.27 -8.86 -19.76
C GLN A 155 4.46 -7.37 -19.50
N ILE A 156 4.24 -6.96 -18.26
CA ILE A 156 4.54 -5.59 -17.81
C ILE A 156 6.03 -5.32 -18.10
N PRO A 157 6.35 -4.27 -18.89
CA PRO A 157 7.72 -3.90 -19.19
C PRO A 157 8.52 -3.45 -17.95
N ASN A 158 9.83 -3.66 -17.98
CA ASN A 158 10.71 -3.29 -16.85
C ASN A 158 10.88 -1.76 -16.68
N ASP A 159 10.51 -0.96 -17.68
CA ASP A 159 10.50 0.51 -17.61
C ASP A 159 9.17 1.07 -17.03
N VAL A 160 8.21 0.19 -16.70
CA VAL A 160 7.00 0.52 -15.96
C VAL A 160 7.21 0.23 -14.48
N ALA A 161 7.56 1.28 -13.73
CA ALA A 161 7.75 1.17 -12.29
C ALA A 161 6.40 0.97 -11.54
N PRO A 162 6.26 -0.06 -10.69
CA PRO A 162 5.08 -0.23 -9.84
C PRO A 162 4.97 0.85 -8.77
N LEU A 163 3.74 1.27 -8.46
CA LEU A 163 3.41 2.19 -7.37
C LEU A 163 3.90 1.68 -6.02
N ALA A 164 3.70 0.38 -5.77
CA ALA A 164 4.14 -0.25 -4.53
C ALA A 164 5.67 -0.16 -4.39
N GLU A 165 6.43 -0.38 -5.47
CA GLU A 165 7.89 -0.27 -5.46
C GLU A 165 8.33 1.17 -5.15
N MET A 166 7.70 2.16 -5.77
CA MET A 166 7.98 3.56 -5.47
C MET A 166 7.71 3.90 -4.00
N LEU A 167 6.61 3.42 -3.42
CA LEU A 167 6.27 3.63 -2.01
C LEU A 167 7.25 2.89 -1.08
N ARG A 168 7.59 1.64 -1.39
CA ARG A 168 8.54 0.80 -0.64
C ARG A 168 9.92 1.47 -0.59
N LEU A 169 10.42 1.93 -1.73
CA LEU A 169 11.70 2.67 -1.82
C LEU A 169 11.66 4.04 -1.14
N ASN A 170 10.47 4.55 -0.81
CA ASN A 170 10.28 5.75 0.00
C ASN A 170 9.97 5.46 1.47
N GLY A 171 10.13 4.22 1.94
CA GLY A 171 10.02 3.87 3.36
C GLY A 171 8.64 3.38 3.80
N TYR A 172 7.74 3.03 2.86
CA TYR A 172 6.49 2.34 3.21
C TYR A 172 6.71 0.84 3.42
N SER A 173 5.85 0.22 4.23
CA SER A 173 5.62 -1.24 4.17
C SER A 173 4.49 -1.51 3.18
N THR A 174 4.64 -2.49 2.31
CA THR A 174 3.67 -2.72 1.22
C THR A 174 3.04 -4.12 1.29
N GLY A 175 1.71 -4.19 1.17
CA GLY A 175 0.98 -5.46 1.21
C GLY A 175 -0.09 -5.54 0.13
N ALA A 176 -0.20 -6.70 -0.54
CA ALA A 176 -1.25 -7.01 -1.50
C ALA A 176 -2.04 -8.25 -1.05
N PHE A 177 -3.36 -8.15 -1.08
CA PHE A 177 -4.26 -9.21 -0.64
C PHE A 177 -5.33 -9.44 -1.70
N GLY A 178 -5.46 -10.69 -2.17
CA GLY A 178 -6.49 -11.13 -3.12
C GLY A 178 -6.01 -11.22 -4.56
N LYS A 179 -6.88 -10.83 -5.50
CA LYS A 179 -6.69 -10.99 -6.93
C LYS A 179 -5.56 -10.13 -7.47
N TRP A 180 -4.58 -10.79 -8.08
CA TRP A 180 -3.52 -10.14 -8.83
C TRP A 180 -3.95 -9.82 -10.26
N HIS A 181 -4.12 -10.84 -11.10
CA HIS A 181 -4.57 -10.79 -12.50
C HIS A 181 -3.74 -9.90 -13.44
N GLU A 182 -2.44 -9.82 -13.19
CA GLU A 182 -1.47 -9.03 -13.96
C GLU A 182 -0.17 -9.80 -14.24
N LEU A 183 -0.17 -11.11 -13.97
CA LEU A 183 0.95 -12.00 -14.21
C LEU A 183 0.62 -12.90 -15.39
N ALA A 184 1.49 -12.90 -16.40
CA ALA A 184 1.35 -13.77 -17.55
C ALA A 184 1.22 -15.24 -17.13
N ALA A 185 0.29 -15.97 -17.74
CA ALA A 185 -0.07 -17.33 -17.30
C ALA A 185 1.13 -18.30 -17.29
N TRP A 186 2.11 -18.12 -18.19
CA TRP A 186 3.34 -18.94 -18.22
C TRP A 186 4.35 -18.58 -17.12
N GLU A 187 4.21 -17.44 -16.43
CA GLU A 187 5.03 -17.03 -15.29
C GLU A 187 4.40 -17.43 -13.94
N ALA A 188 3.10 -17.77 -13.95
CA ALA A 188 2.35 -18.21 -12.76
C ALA A 188 2.67 -19.67 -12.39
N SER A 189 3.95 -19.98 -12.19
CA SER A 189 4.42 -21.31 -11.81
C SER A 189 5.52 -21.26 -10.75
N VAL A 190 5.68 -22.36 -10.02
CA VAL A 190 6.76 -22.55 -9.04
C VAL A 190 8.15 -22.63 -9.67
N SER A 191 8.23 -22.76 -11.00
CA SER A 191 9.51 -22.76 -11.72
C SER A 191 10.05 -21.35 -12.00
N GLY A 192 9.26 -20.31 -11.71
CA GLY A 192 9.59 -18.94 -12.06
C GLY A 192 9.54 -18.68 -13.57
N PRO A 193 10.09 -17.53 -14.04
CA PRO A 193 10.73 -16.49 -13.25
C PRO A 193 9.75 -15.77 -12.31
N PHE A 194 10.26 -15.23 -11.20
CA PHE A 194 9.43 -14.52 -10.21
C PHE A 194 9.43 -12.99 -10.39
N ASP A 195 10.09 -12.47 -11.43
CA ASP A 195 10.36 -11.04 -11.63
C ASP A 195 9.10 -10.16 -11.65
N ARG A 196 7.97 -10.68 -12.15
CA ARG A 196 6.68 -9.96 -12.23
C ARG A 196 5.65 -10.43 -11.20
N TRP A 197 6.07 -11.29 -10.27
CA TRP A 197 5.21 -11.68 -9.17
C TRP A 197 4.98 -10.48 -8.24
N PRO A 198 3.87 -10.47 -7.48
CA PRO A 198 3.55 -9.39 -6.56
C PRO A 198 4.73 -8.97 -5.68
N THR A 199 5.48 -9.95 -5.16
CA THR A 199 6.64 -9.72 -4.27
C THR A 199 7.86 -9.10 -4.95
N HIS A 200 7.92 -9.11 -6.27
CA HIS A 200 8.95 -8.42 -7.07
C HIS A 200 8.41 -7.20 -7.80
N GLN A 201 7.13 -6.87 -7.60
CA GLN A 201 6.52 -5.61 -8.02
C GLN A 201 6.33 -4.63 -6.86
N GLY A 202 7.18 -4.75 -5.84
CA GLY A 202 7.27 -3.82 -4.73
C GLY A 202 6.29 -4.06 -3.58
N PHE A 203 5.59 -5.20 -3.54
CA PHE A 203 4.83 -5.63 -2.37
C PHE A 203 5.66 -6.52 -1.45
N ASP A 204 5.96 -6.08 -0.23
CA ASP A 204 6.66 -6.90 0.77
C ASP A 204 5.85 -8.15 1.18
N LYS A 205 4.51 -8.04 1.15
CA LYS A 205 3.56 -9.14 1.43
C LYS A 205 2.62 -9.35 0.26
N PHE A 206 2.40 -10.61 -0.11
CA PHE A 206 1.29 -11.02 -0.96
C PHE A 206 0.53 -12.18 -0.33
N TYR A 207 -0.79 -12.12 -0.35
CA TYR A 207 -1.65 -13.26 0.00
C TYR A 207 -2.88 -13.27 -0.91
N GLY A 208 -2.95 -14.21 -1.85
CA GLY A 208 -4.09 -14.31 -2.75
C GLY A 208 -3.80 -15.11 -4.01
N PHE A 209 -4.55 -14.87 -5.08
CA PHE A 209 -4.48 -15.68 -6.30
C PHE A 209 -3.98 -14.86 -7.49
N LEU A 210 -3.29 -15.54 -8.41
CA LEU A 210 -2.61 -14.89 -9.52
C LEU A 210 -3.51 -14.67 -10.75
N GLY A 211 -4.47 -15.57 -10.96
CA GLY A 211 -5.34 -15.60 -12.13
C GLY A 211 -6.49 -14.59 -12.10
N GLY A 212 -7.36 -14.69 -13.11
CA GLY A 212 -8.53 -13.84 -13.27
C GLY A 212 -9.72 -14.16 -12.37
N GLU A 213 -9.75 -15.33 -11.75
CA GLU A 213 -10.87 -15.78 -10.91
C GLU A 213 -10.41 -16.89 -9.98
N THR A 214 -11.17 -17.12 -8.92
CA THR A 214 -10.93 -18.22 -8.00
C THR A 214 -12.24 -18.69 -7.36
N ASN A 215 -12.24 -19.90 -6.80
CA ASN A 215 -13.38 -20.39 -6.03
C ASN A 215 -13.28 -19.88 -4.58
N GLN A 216 -14.30 -19.17 -4.09
CA GLN A 216 -14.26 -18.57 -2.75
C GLN A 216 -14.26 -19.59 -1.59
N TRP A 217 -14.62 -20.86 -1.83
CA TRP A 217 -14.63 -21.93 -0.82
C TRP A 217 -13.47 -22.92 -0.99
N ALA A 218 -12.86 -22.96 -2.18
CA ALA A 218 -11.74 -23.83 -2.49
C ALA A 218 -10.71 -23.12 -3.39
N PRO A 219 -10.15 -21.97 -2.94
CA PRO A 219 -9.31 -21.15 -3.80
C PRO A 219 -7.92 -21.78 -3.95
N PHE A 220 -7.28 -21.52 -5.09
CA PHE A 220 -5.86 -21.77 -5.26
C PHE A 220 -5.08 -20.46 -5.06
N ILE A 221 -4.43 -20.32 -3.91
CA ILE A 221 -3.79 -19.07 -3.47
C ILE A 221 -2.32 -19.27 -3.10
N TYR A 222 -1.61 -18.15 -3.00
CA TYR A 222 -0.20 -18.07 -2.66
C TYR A 222 0.00 -17.11 -1.49
N ASP A 223 0.95 -17.44 -0.62
CA ASP A 223 1.59 -16.53 0.32
C ASP A 223 3.00 -16.21 -0.19
N GLY A 224 3.18 -15.01 -0.72
CA GLY A 224 4.35 -14.63 -1.51
C GLY A 224 4.44 -15.47 -2.79
N VAL A 225 5.37 -16.43 -2.79
CA VAL A 225 5.58 -17.39 -3.90
C VAL A 225 5.20 -18.83 -3.56
N HIS A 226 4.74 -19.07 -2.33
CA HIS A 226 4.42 -20.41 -1.85
C HIS A 226 2.92 -20.67 -1.99
N PRO A 227 2.50 -21.79 -2.62
CA PRO A 227 1.10 -22.17 -2.61
C PRO A 227 0.65 -22.42 -1.16
N VAL A 228 -0.57 -22.03 -0.86
CA VAL A 228 -1.21 -22.27 0.44
C VAL A 228 -2.16 -23.44 0.27
N GLU A 229 -2.02 -24.45 1.14
CA GLU A 229 -2.93 -25.58 1.19
C GLU A 229 -4.32 -25.12 1.60
N LEU A 230 -5.35 -25.65 0.93
CA LEU A 230 -6.73 -25.37 1.26
C LEU A 230 -7.02 -25.86 2.69
N PRO A 231 -7.56 -25.00 3.59
CA PRO A 231 -7.93 -25.45 4.92
C PRO A 231 -9.01 -26.53 4.87
N GLU A 232 -8.89 -27.55 5.73
CA GLU A 232 -9.94 -28.55 5.97
C GLU A 232 -11.07 -27.96 6.85
N ASP A 233 -11.69 -26.88 6.39
CA ASP A 233 -12.82 -26.22 7.06
C ASP A 233 -14.01 -26.08 6.10
N PRO A 234 -15.14 -26.77 6.34
CA PRO A 234 -16.32 -26.67 5.49
C PRO A 234 -16.98 -25.28 5.50
N ASN A 235 -16.62 -24.40 6.44
CA ASN A 235 -17.11 -23.02 6.51
C ASN A 235 -16.09 -22.01 5.96
N TYR A 236 -15.00 -22.48 5.35
CA TYR A 236 -13.99 -21.61 4.78
C TYR A 236 -14.61 -20.68 3.72
N HIS A 237 -14.24 -19.40 3.79
CA HIS A 237 -14.54 -18.42 2.76
C HIS A 237 -13.35 -17.49 2.58
N PHE A 238 -12.83 -17.44 1.36
CA PHE A 238 -11.58 -16.75 1.03
C PHE A 238 -11.62 -15.26 1.38
N LEU A 239 -12.73 -14.56 1.08
CA LEU A 239 -12.90 -13.16 1.50
C LEU A 239 -12.67 -12.95 3.01
N THR A 240 -13.23 -13.81 3.86
CA THR A 240 -13.08 -13.72 5.31
C THR A 240 -11.64 -13.97 5.74
N ASP A 241 -11.02 -15.04 5.22
CA ASP A 241 -9.63 -15.37 5.47
C ASP A 241 -8.68 -14.25 5.05
N MET A 242 -8.78 -13.80 3.79
CA MET A 242 -8.00 -12.71 3.24
C MET A 242 -8.18 -11.40 4.04
N THR A 243 -9.40 -11.09 4.48
CA THR A 243 -9.67 -9.93 5.36
C THR A 243 -8.93 -10.06 6.70
N ASN A 244 -8.95 -11.25 7.30
CA ASN A 244 -8.25 -11.52 8.54
C ASN A 244 -6.73 -11.42 8.36
N GLN A 245 -6.18 -11.95 7.26
CA GLN A 245 -4.75 -11.84 6.93
C GLN A 245 -4.32 -10.38 6.75
N ALA A 246 -5.10 -9.59 6.02
CA ALA A 246 -4.81 -8.16 5.84
C ALA A 246 -4.85 -7.40 7.17
N ALA A 247 -5.89 -7.61 7.97
CA ALA A 247 -6.04 -6.96 9.28
C ALA A 247 -4.92 -7.39 10.26
N ALA A 248 -4.55 -8.67 10.27
CA ALA A 248 -3.45 -9.17 11.09
C ALA A 248 -2.11 -8.55 10.66
N TRP A 249 -1.82 -8.52 9.35
CA TRP A 249 -0.61 -7.91 8.83
C TRP A 249 -0.50 -6.42 9.20
N ILE A 250 -1.58 -5.64 9.04
CA ILE A 250 -1.62 -4.22 9.44
C ILE A 250 -1.33 -4.07 10.94
N LYS A 251 -1.97 -4.90 11.78
CA LYS A 251 -1.75 -4.87 13.25
C LYS A 251 -0.30 -5.17 13.61
N TYR A 252 0.30 -6.19 13.02
CA TYR A 252 1.70 -6.55 13.29
C TYR A 252 2.67 -5.49 12.78
N GLN A 253 2.44 -4.94 11.58
CA GLN A 253 3.24 -3.86 11.02
C GLN A 253 3.24 -2.63 11.95
N LYS A 254 2.08 -2.23 12.47
CA LYS A 254 1.97 -1.10 13.40
C LYS A 254 2.52 -1.40 14.80
N ALA A 255 2.45 -2.65 15.26
CA ALA A 255 3.05 -3.04 16.54
C ALA A 255 4.58 -3.00 16.50
N LEU A 256 5.20 -3.40 15.38
CA LEU A 256 6.66 -3.47 15.24
C LEU A 256 7.28 -2.15 14.77
N THR A 257 6.58 -1.42 13.90
CA THR A 257 7.08 -0.19 13.26
C THR A 257 5.97 0.88 13.20
N PRO A 258 5.55 1.46 14.35
CA PRO A 258 4.39 2.35 14.41
C PRO A 258 4.51 3.58 13.50
N GLU A 259 5.70 4.16 13.44
CA GLU A 259 6.03 5.35 12.64
C GLU A 259 6.16 5.05 11.14
N LYS A 260 6.28 3.77 10.75
CA LYS A 260 6.38 3.39 9.33
C LYS A 260 4.97 3.33 8.73
N PRO A 261 4.66 4.06 7.66
CA PRO A 261 3.35 3.98 7.01
C PRO A 261 3.22 2.69 6.20
N PHE A 262 1.99 2.25 5.98
CA PHE A 262 1.70 1.14 5.09
C PHE A 262 0.99 1.58 3.81
N PHE A 263 1.20 0.81 2.74
CA PHE A 263 0.35 0.79 1.56
C PHE A 263 -0.23 -0.61 1.40
N VAL A 264 -1.55 -0.72 1.44
CA VAL A 264 -2.27 -1.98 1.25
C VAL A 264 -3.14 -1.91 0.01
N TYR A 265 -2.96 -2.88 -0.88
CA TYR A 265 -3.83 -3.16 -2.00
C TYR A 265 -4.69 -4.39 -1.68
N PHE A 266 -5.98 -4.20 -1.44
CA PHE A 266 -6.93 -5.23 -1.08
C PHE A 266 -7.95 -5.43 -2.21
N ALA A 267 -7.95 -6.59 -2.85
CA ALA A 267 -8.73 -6.87 -4.04
C ALA A 267 -9.44 -8.23 -3.96
N PRO A 268 -10.68 -8.31 -3.44
CA PRO A 268 -11.34 -9.57 -3.10
C PRO A 268 -11.49 -10.57 -4.25
N GLY A 269 -11.81 -10.08 -5.47
CA GLY A 269 -11.79 -10.84 -6.72
C GLY A 269 -12.67 -12.08 -6.81
#